data_AF-A0A0F9JFW1-F1
#
_entry.id   AF-A0A0F9JFW1-F1
#
_cell.length_a   1.000
_cell.length_b   1.000
_cell.length_c   1.000
_cell.angle_alpha   90.00
_cell.angle_beta   90.00
_cell.angle_gamma   90.00
#
_symmetry.space_group_name_H-M   'P 1'
#
loop_
_entity.id
_entity.type
_entity.pdbx_description
1 polymer ?
#
loop_
_entity_poly.entity_id
_entity_poly.type
_entity_poly.pdbx_seq_one_letter_code
_entity_poly.pdbx_strand_id
1 'polypeptide(L)'
;MESFKSGITVGNGAAINVELGWIPDRVEVYNATTGTPYNVAFPNRMVLTFTSGGTNEISVGETIKDLTTLATAIVAAIVLTSGSWAAGTAAGIFVLERDYINGSFGANACVGEEADATDDFTAAAVQAEHGFTSTGAVAAANSSIIAYVGV
;
A
#
# COMPACT_ATOMS: atom_id res chain seq x y z
N MET A 1 19.84 17.64 -3.87
CA MET A 1 18.79 17.65 -4.90
C MET A 1 18.49 16.21 -5.22
N GLU A 2 17.35 15.70 -4.78
CA GLU A 2 16.96 14.32 -5.06
C GLU A 2 16.74 14.15 -6.56
N SER A 3 17.17 13.01 -7.09
CA SER A 3 17.09 12.70 -8.52
C SER A 3 15.69 12.18 -8.84
N PHE A 4 14.95 12.89 -9.69
CA PHE A 4 13.66 12.45 -10.20
C PHE A 4 13.87 11.54 -11.41
N LYS A 5 13.34 10.32 -11.35
CA LYS A 5 13.35 9.36 -12.47
C LYS A 5 11.96 9.28 -13.08
N SER A 6 11.89 9.33 -14.41
CA SER A 6 10.64 9.19 -15.16
C SER A 6 10.88 8.50 -16.48
N GLY A 7 9.86 7.84 -17.02
CA GLY A 7 9.90 7.21 -18.34
C GLY A 7 8.50 7.07 -18.93
N ILE A 8 8.44 6.79 -20.23
CA ILE A 8 7.20 6.50 -20.94
C ILE A 8 7.44 5.27 -21.82
N THR A 9 6.50 4.35 -21.80
CA THR A 9 6.50 3.17 -22.67
C THR A 9 5.16 3.11 -23.39
N VAL A 10 5.19 2.70 -24.65
CA VAL A 10 4.00 2.47 -25.47
C VAL A 10 4.03 1.02 -25.93
N GLY A 11 2.89 0.33 -25.86
CA GLY A 11 2.76 -1.03 -26.36
C GLY A 11 1.34 -1.28 -26.87
N ASN A 12 1.22 -2.27 -27.76
CA ASN A 12 -0.04 -2.66 -28.37
C ASN A 12 -0.30 -4.15 -28.08
N GLY A 13 -1.14 -4.44 -27.09
CA GLY A 13 -1.61 -5.79 -26.74
C GLY A 13 -0.89 -6.46 -25.56
N ALA A 14 -1.64 -7.32 -24.83
CA ALA A 14 -1.27 -8.14 -23.66
C ALA A 14 -0.43 -7.45 -22.56
N ALA A 15 -0.05 -8.18 -21.51
CA ALA A 15 0.73 -7.62 -20.40
C ALA A 15 2.08 -7.07 -20.90
N ILE A 16 2.39 -5.81 -20.55
CA ILE A 16 3.65 -5.14 -20.89
C ILE A 16 4.57 -5.17 -19.67
N ASN A 17 5.74 -5.78 -19.81
CA ASN A 17 6.78 -5.77 -18.78
C ASN A 17 7.84 -4.73 -19.13
N VAL A 18 8.14 -3.83 -18.19
CA VAL A 18 9.14 -2.77 -18.37
C VAL A 18 10.16 -2.85 -17.24
N GLU A 19 11.41 -3.08 -17.60
CA GLU A 19 12.52 -3.05 -16.65
C GLU A 19 12.93 -1.60 -16.37
N LEU A 20 12.65 -1.12 -15.15
CA LEU A 20 12.95 0.25 -14.75
C LEU A 20 14.24 0.34 -13.93
N GLY A 21 14.60 -0.71 -13.18
CA GLY A 21 15.74 -0.69 -12.24
C GLY A 21 15.50 0.17 -10.99
N TRP A 22 14.26 0.59 -10.75
CA TRP A 22 13.76 1.28 -9.56
C TRP A 22 12.24 1.09 -9.47
N ILE A 23 11.66 1.33 -8.29
CA ILE A 23 10.20 1.27 -8.09
C ILE A 23 9.63 2.68 -8.26
N PRO A 24 8.70 2.89 -9.20
CA PRO A 24 8.07 4.19 -9.39
C PRO A 24 7.12 4.57 -8.25
N ASP A 25 7.13 5.86 -7.91
CA ASP A 25 6.18 6.42 -6.95
C ASP A 25 4.76 6.47 -7.52
N ARG A 26 4.65 6.69 -8.83
CA ARG A 26 3.37 6.80 -9.54
C ARG A 26 3.51 6.25 -10.94
N VAL A 27 2.54 5.41 -11.31
CA VAL A 27 2.42 4.88 -12.68
C VAL A 27 1.04 5.20 -13.19
N GLU A 28 0.99 5.71 -14.41
CA GLU A 28 -0.24 6.03 -15.10
C GLU A 28 -0.29 5.31 -16.44
N VAL A 29 -1.42 4.69 -16.71
CA VAL A 29 -1.68 4.02 -17.99
C VAL A 29 -2.78 4.79 -18.69
N TYR A 30 -2.53 5.22 -19.93
CA TYR A 30 -3.45 6.02 -20.72
C TYR A 30 -3.86 5.28 -22.00
N ASN A 31 -5.07 5.57 -22.49
CA ASN A 31 -5.42 5.28 -23.87
C ASN A 31 -4.61 6.19 -24.79
N ALA A 32 -3.72 5.63 -25.60
CA ALA A 32 -2.88 6.41 -26.52
C ALA A 32 -3.67 7.16 -27.62
N THR A 33 -4.91 6.77 -27.90
CA THR A 33 -5.80 7.42 -28.89
C THR A 33 -6.61 8.56 -28.28
N THR A 34 -7.16 8.39 -27.07
CA THR A 34 -8.06 9.38 -26.45
C THR A 34 -7.42 10.21 -25.34
N GLY A 35 -6.22 9.84 -24.88
CA GLY A 35 -5.55 10.48 -23.75
C GLY A 35 -6.22 10.24 -22.39
N THR A 36 -7.27 9.41 -22.34
CA THR A 36 -8.00 9.11 -21.10
C THR A 36 -7.19 8.16 -20.21
N PRO A 37 -7.01 8.43 -18.91
CA PRO A 37 -6.35 7.50 -18.00
C PRO A 37 -7.22 6.25 -17.81
N TYR A 38 -6.60 5.08 -18.00
CA TYR A 38 -7.16 3.80 -17.65
C TYR A 38 -6.95 3.50 -16.17
N ASN A 39 -5.72 3.62 -15.70
CA ASN A 39 -5.34 3.31 -14.32
C ASN A 39 -4.26 4.27 -13.83
N VAL A 40 -4.30 4.57 -12.54
CA VAL A 40 -3.26 5.27 -11.78
C VAL A 40 -2.96 4.43 -10.55
N ALA A 41 -1.69 4.07 -10.37
CA ALA A 41 -1.22 3.27 -9.23
C ALA A 41 -0.02 3.96 -8.55
N PHE A 42 0.19 3.62 -7.28
CA PHE A 42 1.34 4.05 -6.47
C PHE A 42 2.14 2.82 -6.00
N PRO A 43 2.99 2.23 -6.86
CA PRO A 43 3.63 0.94 -6.57
C PRO A 43 4.57 0.94 -5.35
N ASN A 44 5.11 2.09 -4.96
CA ASN A 44 5.95 2.23 -3.76
C ASN A 44 5.15 2.20 -2.44
N ARG A 45 3.81 2.30 -2.48
CA ARG A 45 2.94 2.28 -1.30
C ARG A 45 2.04 1.05 -1.30
N MET A 46 1.83 0.49 -0.12
CA MET A 46 0.86 -0.58 0.09
C MET A 46 -0.15 -0.18 1.17
N VAL A 47 -1.31 -0.82 1.18
CA VAL A 47 -2.41 -0.47 2.08
C VAL A 47 -2.66 -1.62 3.03
N LEU A 48 -2.67 -1.33 4.33
CA LEU A 48 -3.09 -2.27 5.36
C LEU A 48 -4.32 -1.71 6.05
N THR A 49 -5.45 -2.41 5.96
CA THR A 49 -6.66 -2.01 6.68
C THR A 49 -6.65 -2.57 8.10
N PHE A 50 -7.31 -1.88 9.02
CA PHE A 50 -7.48 -2.32 10.40
C PHE A 50 -8.89 -1.97 10.90
N THR A 51 -9.44 -2.81 11.78
CA THR A 51 -10.85 -2.74 12.21
C THR A 51 -11.06 -2.60 13.70
N SER A 52 -9.99 -2.73 14.49
CA SER A 52 -9.96 -2.45 15.91
C SER A 52 -8.61 -1.83 16.20
N GLY A 53 -8.59 -0.67 16.84
CA GLY A 53 -7.39 -0.06 17.40
C GLY A 53 -7.43 -0.22 18.91
N GLY A 54 -6.29 -0.50 19.51
CA GLY A 54 -6.05 -0.41 20.93
C GLY A 54 -6.00 1.05 21.39
N THR A 55 -5.76 1.24 22.68
CA THR A 55 -5.68 2.57 23.29
C THR A 55 -4.38 3.30 23.00
N ASN A 56 -3.36 2.59 22.52
CA ASN A 56 -2.11 3.17 22.10
C ASN A 56 -2.25 3.73 20.68
N GLU A 57 -1.80 4.97 20.46
CA GLU A 57 -1.86 5.61 19.16
C GLU A 57 -0.62 5.27 18.34
N ILE A 58 -0.82 4.62 17.19
CA ILE A 58 0.26 4.37 16.22
C ILE A 58 0.59 5.69 15.50
N SER A 59 1.88 5.99 15.39
CA SER A 59 2.38 7.21 14.76
C SER A 59 2.92 6.98 13.35
N VAL A 60 2.90 8.02 12.51
CA VAL A 60 3.60 8.00 11.22
C VAL A 60 5.10 7.92 11.45
N GLY A 61 5.77 7.04 10.69
CA GLY A 61 7.19 6.72 10.82
C GLY A 61 7.47 5.54 11.75
N GLU A 62 6.47 5.07 12.49
CA GLU A 62 6.62 3.94 13.42
C GLU A 62 6.66 2.60 12.68
N THR A 63 7.43 1.65 13.23
CA THR A 63 7.41 0.26 12.77
C THR A 63 6.24 -0.46 13.40
N ILE A 64 5.35 -1.01 12.58
CA ILE A 64 4.29 -1.93 13.04
C ILE A 64 4.73 -3.38 12.87
N LYS A 65 4.26 -4.26 13.76
CA LYS A 65 4.58 -5.69 13.75
C LYS A 65 3.35 -6.55 13.99
N ASP A 66 3.14 -7.56 13.15
CA ASP A 66 2.16 -8.63 13.37
C ASP A 66 2.67 -9.58 14.47
N LEU A 67 1.86 -9.80 15.51
CA LEU A 67 2.24 -10.65 16.65
C LEU A 67 2.28 -12.14 16.31
N THR A 68 1.58 -12.57 15.25
CA THR A 68 1.48 -13.96 14.83
C THR A 68 2.46 -14.29 13.71
N THR A 69 2.48 -13.49 12.64
CA THR A 69 3.35 -13.76 11.48
C THR A 69 4.74 -13.16 11.60
N LEU A 70 4.93 -12.26 12.58
CA LEU A 70 6.15 -11.48 12.76
C LEU A 70 6.50 -10.57 11.56
N ALA A 71 5.51 -10.31 10.70
CA ALA A 71 5.67 -9.35 9.61
C ALA A 71 5.86 -7.93 10.16
N THR A 72 6.72 -7.14 9.53
CA THR A 72 7.00 -5.76 9.93
C THR A 72 6.81 -4.80 8.77
N ALA A 73 6.43 -3.55 9.05
CA ALA A 73 6.35 -2.48 8.05
C ALA A 73 6.50 -1.11 8.70
N ILE A 74 6.93 -0.11 7.94
CA ILE A 74 6.95 1.30 8.37
C ILE A 74 5.67 2.01 7.91
N VAL A 75 5.02 2.71 8.82
CA VAL A 75 3.82 3.50 8.55
C VAL A 75 4.19 4.82 7.89
N ALA A 76 3.69 5.06 6.68
CA ALA A 76 3.90 6.31 5.95
C ALA A 76 2.75 7.31 6.11
N ALA A 77 1.53 6.82 6.25
CA ALA A 77 0.36 7.64 6.54
C ALA A 77 -0.72 6.81 7.22
N ILE A 78 -1.58 7.50 7.97
CA ILE A 78 -2.71 6.90 8.68
C ILE A 78 -3.96 7.65 8.27
N VAL A 79 -4.98 6.90 7.84
CA VAL A 79 -6.30 7.44 7.50
C VAL A 79 -7.32 6.73 8.36
N LEU A 80 -7.82 7.43 9.38
CA LEU A 80 -8.94 6.94 10.19
C LEU A 80 -10.25 7.11 9.42
N THR A 81 -10.99 6.02 9.27
CA THR A 81 -12.34 6.05 8.68
C THR A 81 -13.42 6.14 9.75
N SER A 82 -13.12 5.68 10.97
CA SER A 82 -14.01 5.78 12.13
C SER A 82 -13.28 5.58 13.45
N GLY A 83 -13.94 5.98 14.55
CA GLY A 83 -13.44 5.74 15.91
C GLY A 83 -12.27 6.65 16.32
N SER A 84 -11.64 6.30 17.44
CA SER A 84 -10.45 7.01 17.94
C SER A 84 -9.55 6.04 18.71
N TRP A 85 -8.25 6.33 18.73
CA TRP A 85 -7.25 5.58 19.48
C TRP A 85 -7.57 5.59 20.97
N ALA A 86 -7.81 6.76 21.56
CA ALA A 86 -8.13 6.89 22.98
C ALA A 86 -9.35 6.04 23.43
N ALA A 87 -10.32 5.81 22.55
CA ALA A 87 -11.50 4.99 22.85
C ALA A 87 -11.30 3.49 22.55
N GLY A 88 -10.14 3.07 22.02
CA GLY A 88 -9.89 1.69 21.60
C GLY A 88 -10.82 1.23 20.47
N THR A 89 -11.25 2.15 19.61
CA THR A 89 -12.22 1.87 18.53
C THR A 89 -11.76 2.37 17.18
N ALA A 90 -10.49 2.79 17.05
CA ALA A 90 -9.94 3.27 15.79
C ALA A 90 -10.07 2.19 14.71
N ALA A 91 -10.55 2.60 13.53
CA ALA A 91 -10.54 1.77 12.33
C ALA A 91 -10.16 2.63 11.14
N GLY A 92 -9.48 2.03 10.17
CA GLY A 92 -8.97 2.78 9.05
C GLY A 92 -7.95 2.04 8.22
N ILE A 93 -7.04 2.84 7.65
CA ILE A 93 -6.05 2.42 6.68
C ILE A 93 -4.69 2.95 7.08
N PHE A 94 -3.71 2.05 7.15
CA PHE A 94 -2.30 2.38 7.10
C PHE A 94 -1.82 2.36 5.65
N VAL A 95 -1.12 3.42 5.26
CA VAL A 95 -0.30 3.44 4.04
C VAL A 95 1.10 3.06 4.47
N LEU A 96 1.65 1.99 3.90
CA LEU A 96 2.94 1.42 4.24
C LEU A 96 3.95 1.67 3.13
N GLU A 97 5.23 1.77 3.49
CA GLU A 97 6.33 1.81 2.54
C GLU A 97 6.64 0.40 2.06
N ARG A 98 6.49 0.12 0.76
CA ARG A 98 6.69 -1.23 0.20
C ARG A 98 8.06 -1.82 0.55
N ASP A 99 9.12 -1.01 0.43
CA ASP A 99 10.50 -1.46 0.63
C ASP A 99 10.81 -1.88 2.07
N TYR A 100 9.98 -1.45 3.02
CA TYR A 100 10.12 -1.78 4.44
C TYR A 100 9.15 -2.86 4.93
N ILE A 101 8.34 -3.43 4.02
CA ILE A 101 7.50 -4.58 4.37
C ILE A 101 8.35 -5.83 4.35
N ASN A 102 8.46 -6.49 5.50
CA ASN A 102 9.09 -7.79 5.64
C ASN A 102 8.05 -8.81 6.10
N GLY A 103 7.92 -9.92 5.37
CA GLY A 103 6.90 -10.93 5.63
C GLY A 103 5.50 -10.53 5.15
N SER A 104 4.49 -11.26 5.62
CA SER A 104 3.09 -11.06 5.25
C SER A 104 2.24 -10.85 6.50
N PHE A 105 1.51 -9.74 6.57
CA PHE A 105 0.51 -9.54 7.62
C PHE A 105 -0.68 -10.47 7.40
N GLY A 106 -1.16 -11.07 8.50
CA GLY A 106 -2.41 -11.79 8.52
C GLY A 106 -3.52 -10.95 9.14
N ALA A 107 -4.71 -11.56 9.27
CA ALA A 107 -5.82 -10.98 10.02
C ALA A 107 -5.59 -11.13 11.54
N ASN A 108 -4.55 -10.49 12.08
CA ASN A 108 -4.04 -10.72 13.43
C ASN A 108 -3.85 -9.41 14.20
N ALA A 109 -3.74 -9.54 15.52
CA ALA A 109 -3.29 -8.48 16.41
C ALA A 109 -1.87 -8.04 16.05
N CYS A 110 -1.67 -6.73 16.04
CA CYS A 110 -0.44 -6.06 15.67
C CYS A 110 -0.12 -4.98 16.71
N VAL A 111 1.16 -4.61 16.77
CA VAL A 111 1.69 -3.64 17.74
C VAL A 111 2.54 -2.59 17.05
N GLY A 112 2.55 -1.39 17.61
CA GLY A 112 3.56 -0.39 17.32
C GLY A 112 4.90 -0.74 17.98
N GLU A 113 5.98 -0.11 17.52
CA GLU A 113 7.32 -0.24 18.09
C GLU A 113 7.39 0.35 19.50
N GLU A 114 6.57 1.37 19.79
CA GLU A 114 6.51 2.03 21.10
C GLU A 114 5.69 1.24 22.14
N ALA A 115 5.07 0.11 21.76
CA ALA A 115 4.23 -0.69 22.64
C ALA A 115 4.91 -1.95 23.20
N ASP A 116 4.81 -2.14 24.52
CA ASP A 116 5.25 -3.33 25.23
C ASP A 116 4.20 -4.48 25.14
N ALA A 117 4.03 -5.02 23.92
CA ALA A 117 3.35 -6.30 23.64
C ALA A 117 1.82 -6.38 23.91
N THR A 118 1.09 -5.28 23.74
CA THR A 118 -0.39 -5.24 23.80
C THR A 118 -0.99 -5.09 22.40
N ASP A 119 -2.18 -5.65 22.13
CA ASP A 119 -2.88 -5.50 20.84
C ASP A 119 -3.26 -4.03 20.61
N ASP A 120 -2.46 -3.35 19.78
CA ASP A 120 -2.68 -1.95 19.41
C ASP A 120 -3.57 -1.83 18.19
N PHE A 121 -3.68 -2.88 17.37
CA PHE A 121 -4.70 -2.98 16.35
C PHE A 121 -4.79 -4.38 15.76
N THR A 122 -5.98 -4.76 15.29
CA THR A 122 -6.12 -5.95 14.44
C THR A 122 -5.97 -5.56 12.98
N ALA A 123 -4.85 -5.99 12.39
CA ALA A 123 -4.61 -5.91 10.96
C ALA A 123 -5.57 -6.82 10.18
N ALA A 124 -5.85 -6.44 8.95
CA ALA A 124 -6.33 -7.36 7.92
C ALA A 124 -5.15 -7.78 7.01
N ALA A 125 -5.44 -8.19 5.78
CA ALA A 125 -4.40 -8.45 4.80
C ALA A 125 -3.87 -7.14 4.18
N VAL A 126 -2.55 -7.07 3.98
CA VAL A 126 -1.95 -6.04 3.11
C VAL A 126 -2.55 -6.18 1.72
N GLN A 127 -3.16 -5.10 1.24
CA GLN A 127 -3.58 -4.96 -0.14
C GLN A 127 -2.35 -4.60 -0.98
N ALA A 128 -2.18 -5.34 -2.09
CA ALA A 128 -0.99 -5.27 -2.93
C ALA A 128 -0.76 -3.87 -3.56
N GLU A 129 -1.82 -3.06 -3.70
CA GLU A 129 -1.83 -1.88 -4.57
C GLU A 129 -2.63 -0.73 -3.93
N HIS A 130 -1.98 0.44 -3.74
CA HIS A 130 -2.64 1.71 -3.47
C HIS A 130 -2.95 2.42 -4.79
N GLY A 131 -4.23 2.69 -5.05
CA GLY A 131 -4.69 3.39 -6.25
C GLY A 131 -5.32 2.46 -7.28
N PHE A 132 -6.65 2.37 -7.25
CA PHE A 132 -7.46 1.97 -8.40
C PHE A 132 -8.55 3.03 -8.58
N THR A 133 -8.24 4.07 -9.35
CA THR A 133 -9.28 4.95 -9.88
C THR A 133 -9.24 4.85 -11.38
N SER A 134 -10.22 4.12 -11.92
CA SER A 134 -10.52 4.15 -13.35
C SER A 134 -11.74 5.06 -13.54
N THR A 135 -11.60 6.09 -14.37
CA THR A 135 -12.73 6.95 -14.77
C THR A 135 -13.48 6.34 -15.97
N GLY A 136 -13.11 5.13 -16.40
CA GLY A 136 -13.71 4.41 -17.53
C GLY A 136 -13.76 2.89 -17.31
N ALA A 137 -14.60 2.20 -18.08
CA ALA A 137 -14.74 0.76 -18.03
C ALA A 137 -13.40 0.07 -18.35
N VAL A 138 -12.79 -0.57 -17.34
CA VAL A 138 -11.56 -1.32 -17.48
C VAL A 138 -11.89 -2.66 -18.14
N ALA A 139 -11.34 -2.94 -19.31
CA ALA A 139 -11.39 -4.29 -19.88
C ALA A 139 -10.61 -5.23 -18.94
N ALA A 140 -11.17 -6.42 -18.64
CA ALA A 140 -10.68 -7.37 -17.63
C ALA A 140 -9.20 -7.81 -17.77
N ALA A 141 -8.53 -7.52 -18.89
CA ALA A 141 -7.13 -7.84 -19.13
C ALA A 141 -6.14 -6.73 -18.71
N ASN A 142 -6.62 -5.52 -18.41
CA ASN A 142 -5.79 -4.35 -18.10
C ASN A 142 -5.96 -3.88 -16.65
N SER A 143 -6.35 -4.76 -15.73
CA SER A 143 -6.83 -4.38 -14.40
C SER A 143 -5.76 -4.30 -13.31
N SER A 144 -4.49 -4.57 -13.60
CA SER A 144 -3.44 -4.56 -12.58
C SER A 144 -2.14 -3.90 -13.06
N ILE A 145 -1.57 -3.06 -12.19
CA ILE A 145 -0.22 -2.52 -12.33
C ILE A 145 0.58 -3.10 -11.16
N ILE A 146 1.45 -4.06 -11.46
CA ILE A 146 2.21 -4.75 -10.42
C ILE A 146 3.68 -4.37 -10.57
N ALA A 147 4.28 -3.82 -9.51
CA ALA A 147 5.73 -3.78 -9.40
C ALA A 147 6.22 -5.15 -8.91
N TYR A 148 7.13 -5.76 -9.66
CA TYR A 148 7.86 -6.96 -9.29
C TYR A 148 9.27 -6.57 -8.85
N VAL A 149 9.64 -6.98 -7.65
CA VAL A 149 11.04 -6.98 -7.19
C VAL A 149 11.46 -8.44 -7.26
N GLY A 150 12.49 -8.74 -8.05
CA GLY A 150 13.05 -10.10 -8.13
C GLY A 150 13.27 -10.67 -6.73
N VAL A 151 12.86 -11.91 -6.54
CA VAL A 151 13.11 -12.67 -5.29
C VAL A 151 14.60 -12.99 -5.19
#